data_AF-A0A1W9J0L1-F1
#
_entry.id   AF-A0A1W9J0L1-F1
#
_cell.length_a   1.000
_cell.length_b   1.000
_cell.length_c   1.000
_cell.angle_alpha   90.00
_cell.angle_beta   90.00
_cell.angle_gamma   90.00
#
_symmetry.space_group_name_H-M   'P 1'
#
loop_
_entity.id
_entity.type
_entity.pdbx_description
1 polymer ?
#
loop_
_entity_poly.entity_id
_entity_poly.type
_entity_poly.pdbx_seq_one_letter_code
_entity_poly.pdbx_strand_id
1 'polypeptide(L)'
;MQASTFTDATSHWVTLEIVQSSPILMVVIHANGDYMFLDEILWRPTTTQYGTLAGTIMGDKKAVTEDSLKRLRSTLLHTLETDNSDNLQLAQTSNAEPFILWDQPPWDNFKLHPTLDELKARRGLPIKILGTKNELESASFGILNTKTESGHVTIAIRGKKASPVGLRLRAVVGVLAADGTIALDALPSVTEGQVIPVSAKQAAYFWITADLSKYCCGNTELTIVVKELKDGAEYKLPLHLTVANYALPSSKQPHAINWGYTNDKPIWSNPQEALDDLVSHGVNVFVIHPSNIPQPMLSGSWDAKMLEKLLSTAKVFKNRGMLLLYLGWNLDRATNDNRLDWLLDHTGGTDNRRDQALQRWLTMLTKELGSLGFDKSDWALYPVDEPHGNNLQALRGVATLIKRVDPSIQIYANPTSPSNGRTTPADLEPLRPYINIWQPDLAFAAGDGKSFFQTLSKPWWIYSNPSSPAKSASPFNHYRKMAWKAWTLGSSGVGFWSYSDTQGSSAWDDLDGSRPDWAVVYEGQSIISSRRWEAFSEGLEDFRLLQAAFTENPRGLKSELENLRKEIEQFAWTPSSQPTLQKLRLRILTLMAPD
;
A
#
# COMPACT_ATOMS: atom_id res chain seq x y z
N MET A 1 -24.04 -41.18 1.03
CA MET A 1 -22.69 -41.76 1.19
C MET A 1 -22.80 -42.94 2.13
N GLN A 2 -22.27 -44.11 1.74
CA GLN A 2 -22.12 -45.24 2.67
C GLN A 2 -20.97 -44.93 3.63
N ALA A 3 -21.14 -45.28 4.91
CA ALA A 3 -20.05 -45.22 5.87
C ALA A 3 -19.05 -46.33 5.53
N SER A 4 -17.79 -45.95 5.31
CA SER A 4 -16.69 -46.88 5.10
C SER A 4 -15.75 -46.80 6.31
N THR A 5 -15.39 -47.95 6.86
CA THR A 5 -14.45 -48.06 7.99
C THR A 5 -13.16 -48.67 7.47
N PHE A 6 -12.04 -47.98 7.65
CA PHE A 6 -10.71 -48.42 7.23
C PHE A 6 -9.85 -48.72 8.46
N THR A 7 -9.22 -49.89 8.53
CA THR A 7 -8.45 -50.33 9.73
C THR A 7 -7.03 -50.79 9.39
N ASP A 8 -6.61 -50.68 8.13
CA ASP A 8 -5.40 -51.33 7.63
C ASP A 8 -4.14 -50.45 7.66
N ALA A 9 -4.23 -49.22 8.21
CA ALA A 9 -3.15 -48.23 8.20
C ALA A 9 -2.56 -47.96 6.79
N THR A 10 -3.32 -48.27 5.74
CA THR A 10 -2.97 -47.99 4.35
C THR A 10 -3.75 -46.78 3.83
N SER A 11 -3.32 -46.23 2.69
CA SER A 11 -3.96 -45.08 2.06
C SER A 11 -5.25 -45.48 1.34
N HIS A 12 -6.34 -44.74 1.57
CA HIS A 12 -7.63 -44.93 0.90
C HIS A 12 -8.02 -43.68 0.12
N TRP A 13 -8.60 -43.88 -1.06
CA TRP A 13 -9.14 -42.80 -1.90
C TRP A 13 -10.62 -42.62 -1.63
N VAL A 14 -11.05 -41.38 -1.36
CA VAL A 14 -12.47 -41.01 -1.30
C VAL A 14 -12.80 -40.18 -2.54
N THR A 15 -13.48 -40.80 -3.50
CA THR A 15 -13.99 -40.11 -4.69
C THR A 15 -15.41 -39.63 -4.44
N LEU A 16 -15.65 -38.32 -4.55
CA LEU A 16 -16.97 -37.70 -4.41
C LEU A 16 -17.44 -37.20 -5.78
N GLU A 17 -18.48 -37.83 -6.33
CA GLU A 17 -19.10 -37.39 -7.58
C GLU A 17 -20.12 -36.27 -7.29
N ILE A 18 -19.86 -35.06 -7.80
CA ILE A 18 -20.71 -33.89 -7.58
C ILE A 18 -21.50 -33.61 -8.86
N VAL A 19 -22.81 -33.90 -8.82
CA VAL A 19 -23.68 -33.82 -10.01
C VAL A 19 -24.34 -32.43 -10.16
N GLN A 20 -24.31 -31.58 -9.11
CA GLN A 20 -24.80 -30.20 -9.14
C GLN A 20 -24.15 -29.39 -7.99
N SER A 21 -23.76 -28.12 -8.20
CA SER A 21 -23.16 -27.27 -7.15
C SER A 21 -23.97 -25.99 -6.89
N SER A 22 -24.05 -25.65 -5.59
CA SER A 22 -24.41 -24.34 -5.03
C SER A 22 -23.10 -23.60 -4.71
N PRO A 23 -23.07 -22.26 -4.51
CA PRO A 23 -21.86 -21.51 -4.14
C PRO A 23 -21.17 -21.96 -2.84
N ILE A 24 -21.74 -22.90 -2.10
CA ILE A 24 -21.15 -23.47 -0.88
C ILE A 24 -21.15 -24.99 -0.99
N LEU A 25 -19.96 -25.58 -1.05
CA LEU A 25 -19.72 -27.02 -0.86
C LEU A 25 -19.22 -27.24 0.56
N MET A 26 -19.94 -28.03 1.35
CA MET A 26 -19.55 -28.40 2.70
C MET A 26 -19.22 -29.89 2.75
N VAL A 27 -17.94 -30.21 2.92
CA VAL A 27 -17.45 -31.58 3.13
C VAL A 27 -17.19 -31.76 4.63
N VAL A 28 -17.89 -32.68 5.27
CA VAL A 28 -17.70 -33.00 6.70
C VAL A 28 -17.02 -34.35 6.80
N ILE A 29 -15.80 -34.37 7.35
CA ILE A 29 -15.04 -35.61 7.58
C ILE A 29 -14.77 -35.73 9.07
N HIS A 30 -15.16 -36.86 9.65
CA HIS A 30 -14.84 -37.21 11.03
C HIS A 30 -13.65 -38.17 11.02
N ALA A 31 -12.53 -37.75 11.61
CA ALA A 31 -11.38 -38.61 11.87
C ALA A 31 -11.05 -38.63 13.37
N ASN A 32 -10.67 -39.80 13.88
CA ASN A 32 -10.17 -39.98 15.23
C ASN A 32 -8.77 -40.62 15.13
N GLY A 33 -7.74 -39.86 15.50
CA GLY A 33 -6.32 -40.11 15.29
C GLY A 33 -5.54 -38.78 15.28
N ASP A 34 -4.21 -38.81 15.34
CA ASP A 34 -3.45 -37.60 15.68
C ASP A 34 -3.51 -36.49 14.61
N TYR A 35 -3.61 -36.77 13.29
CA TYR A 35 -3.90 -35.74 12.28
C TYR A 35 -4.57 -36.34 11.02
N MET A 36 -5.48 -35.58 10.40
CA MET A 36 -6.12 -35.89 9.11
C MET A 36 -5.75 -34.81 8.08
N PHE A 37 -5.35 -35.23 6.88
CA PHE A 37 -4.97 -34.35 5.77
C PHE A 37 -5.86 -34.60 4.55
N LEU A 38 -6.32 -33.52 3.93
CA LEU A 38 -6.99 -33.52 2.63
C LEU A 38 -6.05 -32.83 1.64
N ASP A 39 -5.51 -33.59 0.68
CA ASP A 39 -4.78 -33.02 -0.46
C ASP A 39 -5.78 -32.58 -1.56
N GLU A 40 -5.33 -31.69 -2.45
CA GLU A 40 -6.00 -31.12 -3.64
C GLU A 40 -7.50 -31.44 -3.84
N ILE A 41 -8.37 -30.47 -3.52
CA ILE A 41 -9.73 -30.42 -4.08
C ILE A 41 -9.63 -29.76 -5.46
N LEU A 42 -9.40 -30.56 -6.49
CA LEU A 42 -9.30 -30.07 -7.86
C LEU A 42 -10.69 -29.93 -8.47
N TRP A 43 -11.18 -28.69 -8.54
CA TRP A 43 -12.39 -28.35 -9.28
C TRP A 43 -11.99 -27.71 -10.62
N ARG A 44 -11.95 -28.48 -11.72
CA ARG A 44 -12.22 -27.99 -13.11
C ARG A 44 -12.69 -29.12 -14.04
N PRO A 45 -13.63 -28.84 -14.96
CA PRO A 45 -14.16 -29.82 -15.91
C PRO A 45 -13.31 -29.88 -17.19
N THR A 46 -12.05 -30.32 -17.13
CA THR A 46 -11.27 -30.59 -18.35
C THR A 46 -10.26 -31.73 -18.16
N THR A 47 -10.02 -32.47 -19.24
CA THR A 47 -9.29 -33.75 -19.36
C THR A 47 -7.76 -33.67 -19.18
N THR A 48 -7.23 -32.63 -18.52
CA THR A 48 -5.78 -32.44 -18.39
C THR A 48 -5.30 -32.99 -17.05
N GLN A 49 -4.53 -34.07 -17.09
CA GLN A 49 -3.93 -34.69 -15.92
C GLN A 49 -2.78 -33.79 -15.41
N TYR A 50 -2.97 -33.14 -14.26
CA TYR A 50 -1.93 -32.34 -13.62
C TYR A 50 -1.14 -33.21 -12.62
N GLY A 51 0.16 -33.36 -12.87
CA GLY A 51 1.12 -33.90 -11.90
C GLY A 51 1.01 -35.41 -11.63
N THR A 52 2.14 -35.98 -11.22
CA THR A 52 2.14 -37.27 -10.51
C THR A 52 1.79 -36.98 -9.06
N LEU A 53 0.77 -37.63 -8.51
CA LEU A 53 0.45 -37.56 -7.09
C LEU A 53 1.71 -37.78 -6.25
N ALA A 54 2.19 -36.72 -5.60
CA ALA A 54 3.33 -36.83 -4.70
C ALA A 54 2.87 -37.62 -3.46
N GLY A 55 3.68 -38.60 -3.04
CA GLY A 55 3.34 -39.48 -1.91
C GLY A 55 2.97 -38.67 -0.65
N THR A 56 1.98 -39.15 0.10
CA THR A 56 1.51 -38.51 1.33
C THR A 56 2.65 -38.40 2.34
N ILE A 57 2.91 -37.21 2.86
CA ILE A 57 3.81 -37.03 4.01
C ILE A 57 3.00 -37.31 5.28
N MET A 58 3.46 -38.27 6.08
CA MET A 58 3.01 -38.44 7.46
C MET A 58 4.05 -37.83 8.39
N GLY A 59 3.63 -37.01 9.35
CA GLY A 59 4.52 -36.31 10.27
C GLY A 59 3.75 -35.46 11.27
N ASP A 60 4.46 -34.64 12.04
CA ASP A 60 3.82 -33.67 12.91
C ASP A 60 3.06 -32.59 12.11
N LYS A 61 2.15 -31.88 12.79
CA LYS A 61 1.32 -30.84 12.18
C LYS A 61 2.13 -29.81 11.39
N LYS A 62 3.33 -29.46 11.85
CA LYS A 62 4.17 -28.45 11.19
C LYS A 62 4.69 -28.98 9.86
N ALA A 63 5.28 -30.17 9.85
CA ALA A 63 5.80 -30.80 8.64
C ALA A 63 4.71 -31.01 7.57
N VAL A 64 3.51 -31.42 7.98
CA VAL A 64 2.37 -31.61 7.07
C VAL A 64 1.87 -30.27 6.52
N THR A 65 1.80 -29.22 7.35
CA THR A 65 1.37 -27.89 6.92
C THR A 65 2.37 -27.29 5.92
N GLU A 66 3.67 -27.42 6.17
CA GLU A 66 4.74 -26.93 5.28
C GLU A 66 4.71 -27.62 3.91
N ASP A 67 4.51 -28.94 3.85
CA ASP A 67 4.39 -29.68 2.59
C ASP A 67 3.14 -29.26 1.80
N SER A 68 1.99 -29.15 2.47
CA SER A 68 0.74 -28.73 1.85
C SER A 68 0.83 -27.34 1.24
N LEU A 69 1.37 -26.36 1.99
CA LEU A 69 1.57 -25.01 1.49
C LEU A 69 2.54 -25.00 0.30
N LYS A 70 3.61 -25.79 0.35
CA LYS A 70 4.56 -25.93 -0.77
C LYS A 70 3.89 -26.50 -2.02
N ARG A 71 3.05 -27.53 -1.89
CA ARG A 71 2.29 -28.12 -3.01
C ARG A 71 1.30 -27.10 -3.58
N LEU A 72 0.52 -26.45 -2.73
CA LEU A 72 -0.43 -25.41 -3.14
C LEU A 72 0.28 -24.30 -3.93
N ARG A 73 1.42 -23.81 -3.43
CA ARG A 73 2.25 -22.82 -4.14
C ARG A 73 2.69 -23.33 -5.50
N SER A 74 3.20 -24.56 -5.58
CA SER A 74 3.63 -25.18 -6.84
C SER A 74 2.48 -25.29 -7.84
N THR A 75 1.31 -25.72 -7.40
CA THR A 75 0.12 -25.89 -8.26
C THR A 75 -0.41 -24.54 -8.77
N LEU A 76 -0.46 -23.52 -7.90
CA LEU A 76 -0.85 -22.16 -8.28
C LEU A 76 0.12 -21.56 -9.30
N LEU A 77 1.42 -21.70 -9.07
CA LEU A 77 2.46 -21.24 -10.00
C LEU A 77 2.38 -21.97 -11.34
N HIS A 78 2.18 -23.29 -11.33
CA HIS A 78 2.11 -24.09 -12.56
C HIS A 78 0.86 -23.79 -13.40
N THR A 79 -0.30 -23.57 -12.76
CA THR A 79 -1.54 -23.23 -13.47
C THR A 79 -1.36 -21.99 -14.36
N LEU A 80 -0.54 -21.03 -13.93
CA LEU A 80 -0.23 -19.82 -14.68
C LEU A 80 0.67 -20.03 -15.89
N GLU A 81 1.45 -21.11 -15.93
CA GLU A 81 2.28 -21.46 -17.09
C GLU A 81 1.42 -22.08 -18.22
N THR A 82 0.26 -22.63 -17.86
CA THR A 82 -0.58 -23.47 -18.76
C THR A 82 -1.72 -22.74 -19.46
N ASP A 83 -2.12 -21.54 -19.01
CA ASP A 83 -3.22 -20.77 -19.60
C ASP A 83 -2.77 -19.99 -20.85
N ASN A 84 -2.59 -20.69 -21.97
CA ASN A 84 -1.75 -20.26 -23.09
C ASN A 84 -2.42 -20.29 -24.49
N SER A 85 -3.73 -20.56 -24.58
CA SER A 85 -4.39 -20.85 -25.88
C SER A 85 -4.36 -19.69 -26.88
N ASP A 86 -4.46 -18.45 -26.40
CA ASP A 86 -4.61 -17.28 -27.27
C ASP A 86 -3.24 -16.74 -27.74
N ASN A 87 -2.21 -16.81 -26.90
CA ASN A 87 -0.82 -16.49 -27.28
C ASN A 87 -0.27 -17.49 -28.31
N LEU A 88 -0.74 -18.74 -28.25
CA LEU A 88 -0.45 -19.78 -29.24
C LEU A 88 -1.00 -19.42 -30.63
N GLN A 89 -2.20 -18.82 -30.74
CA GLN A 89 -2.74 -18.37 -32.03
C GLN A 89 -1.90 -17.24 -32.64
N LEU A 90 -1.41 -16.31 -31.81
CA LEU A 90 -0.51 -15.22 -32.21
C LEU A 90 0.81 -15.71 -32.79
N ALA A 91 1.41 -16.72 -32.16
CA ALA A 91 2.62 -17.37 -32.63
C ALA A 91 2.40 -18.18 -33.92
N GLN A 92 1.18 -18.68 -34.14
CA GLN A 92 0.81 -19.52 -35.28
C GLN A 92 0.37 -18.75 -36.52
N THR A 93 -0.04 -17.48 -36.41
CA THR A 93 -0.19 -16.61 -37.58
C THR A 93 1.20 -16.23 -38.11
N SER A 94 1.57 -16.85 -39.23
CA SER A 94 2.91 -16.85 -39.84
C SER A 94 3.58 -15.46 -39.92
N ASN A 95 4.86 -15.39 -39.55
CA ASN A 95 5.75 -14.22 -39.51
C ASN A 95 5.62 -13.25 -38.31
N ALA A 96 5.08 -13.66 -37.16
CA ALA A 96 5.09 -12.81 -35.97
C ALA A 96 6.53 -12.53 -35.47
N GLU A 97 6.82 -11.26 -35.11
CA GLU A 97 8.09 -10.86 -34.49
C GLU A 97 8.36 -11.71 -33.22
N PRO A 98 9.60 -12.19 -33.00
CA PRO A 98 9.96 -12.99 -31.82
C PRO A 98 9.62 -12.33 -30.48
N PHE A 99 9.65 -11.00 -30.46
CA PHE A 99 9.22 -10.18 -29.35
C PHE A 99 8.28 -9.08 -29.82
N ILE A 100 7.19 -8.87 -29.07
CA ILE A 100 6.25 -7.76 -29.30
C ILE A 100 6.36 -6.78 -28.14
N LEU A 101 6.54 -5.50 -28.46
CA LEU A 101 6.60 -4.40 -27.50
C LEU A 101 5.33 -3.53 -27.60
N TRP A 102 4.80 -3.10 -26.46
CA TRP A 102 3.64 -2.21 -26.39
C TRP A 102 3.71 -1.28 -25.19
N ASP A 103 3.00 -0.15 -25.26
CA ASP A 103 2.81 0.72 -24.11
C ASP A 103 1.83 0.07 -23.12
N GLN A 104 2.21 -0.03 -21.85
CA GLN A 104 1.33 -0.56 -20.80
C GLN A 104 1.03 0.58 -19.82
N PRO A 105 -0.23 0.90 -19.53
CA PRO A 105 -0.54 1.86 -18.47
C PRO A 105 -0.09 1.26 -17.13
N PRO A 106 0.79 1.92 -16.37
CA PRO A 106 1.31 1.42 -15.10
C PRO A 106 0.24 0.97 -14.09
N TRP A 107 -0.96 1.56 -14.16
CA TRP A 107 -2.01 1.32 -13.16
C TRP A 107 -3.11 0.36 -13.61
N ASP A 108 -3.05 -0.13 -14.86
CA ASP A 108 -3.96 -1.15 -15.37
C ASP A 108 -3.55 -2.56 -14.88
N ASN A 109 -4.45 -3.53 -14.99
CA ASN A 109 -4.13 -4.92 -14.65
C ASN A 109 -3.11 -5.49 -15.65
N PHE A 110 -2.02 -6.05 -15.13
CA PHE A 110 -1.04 -6.75 -15.96
C PHE A 110 -1.40 -8.22 -16.03
N LYS A 111 -1.11 -8.85 -17.17
CA LYS A 111 -1.45 -10.25 -17.43
C LYS A 111 -0.25 -10.94 -18.02
N LEU A 112 0.12 -12.10 -17.49
CA LEU A 112 1.15 -12.93 -18.10
C LEU A 112 0.76 -13.35 -19.54
N HIS A 113 -0.55 -13.43 -19.80
CA HIS A 113 -1.13 -13.76 -21.10
C HIS A 113 -2.11 -12.65 -21.53
N PRO A 114 -1.61 -11.53 -22.10
CA PRO A 114 -2.46 -10.47 -22.64
C PRO A 114 -3.19 -10.96 -23.90
N THR A 115 -4.40 -10.45 -24.15
CA THR A 115 -5.16 -10.85 -25.33
C THR A 115 -4.60 -10.21 -26.60
N LEU A 116 -4.90 -10.81 -27.76
CA LEU A 116 -4.48 -10.25 -29.05
C LEU A 116 -5.03 -8.84 -29.28
N ASP A 117 -6.27 -8.57 -28.86
CA ASP A 117 -6.88 -7.25 -29.04
C ASP A 117 -6.21 -6.20 -28.14
N GLU A 118 -5.83 -6.57 -26.91
CA GLU A 118 -5.05 -5.72 -26.01
C GLU A 118 -3.70 -5.35 -26.64
N LEU A 119 -3.01 -6.33 -27.23
CA LEU A 119 -1.72 -6.09 -27.90
C LEU A 119 -1.88 -5.25 -29.17
N LYS A 120 -2.84 -5.58 -30.04
CA LYS A 120 -3.09 -4.85 -31.30
C LYS A 120 -3.41 -3.38 -31.05
N ALA A 121 -4.16 -3.08 -29.99
CA ALA A 121 -4.54 -1.72 -29.65
C ALA A 121 -3.35 -0.84 -29.22
N ARG A 122 -2.23 -1.44 -28.81
CA ARG A 122 -1.15 -0.76 -28.07
C ARG A 122 0.26 -0.97 -28.63
N ARG A 123 0.42 -1.96 -29.51
CA ARG A 123 1.70 -2.33 -30.09
C ARG A 123 2.38 -1.14 -30.75
N GLY A 124 3.63 -0.89 -30.38
CA GLY A 124 4.45 0.19 -30.94
C GLY A 124 4.00 1.61 -30.61
N LEU A 125 2.94 1.80 -29.80
CA LEU A 125 2.54 3.14 -29.38
C LEU A 125 3.62 3.77 -28.49
N PRO A 126 3.81 5.10 -28.56
CA PRO A 126 4.76 5.79 -27.71
C PRO A 126 4.33 5.72 -26.24
N ILE A 127 5.26 5.39 -25.36
CA ILE A 127 5.09 5.60 -23.92
C ILE A 127 5.08 7.10 -23.65
N LYS A 128 4.13 7.59 -22.86
CA LYS A 128 3.99 9.01 -22.54
C LYS A 128 4.07 9.22 -21.03
N ILE A 129 4.96 10.12 -20.63
CA ILE A 129 5.08 10.61 -19.26
C ILE A 129 4.82 12.12 -19.29
N LEU A 130 3.92 12.59 -18.43
CA LEU A 130 3.49 13.99 -18.38
C LEU A 130 3.43 14.44 -16.92
N GLY A 131 4.12 15.54 -16.60
CA GLY A 131 4.08 16.14 -15.27
C GLY A 131 4.74 17.51 -15.24
N THR A 132 5.10 17.97 -14.05
CA THR A 132 5.76 19.24 -13.75
C THR A 132 7.19 19.02 -13.32
N LYS A 133 7.97 20.09 -13.15
CA LYS A 133 9.23 19.98 -12.42
C LYS A 133 8.96 19.61 -10.96
N ASN A 134 9.82 18.76 -10.40
CA ASN A 134 9.74 18.24 -9.03
C ASN A 134 8.59 17.23 -8.79
N GLU A 135 8.17 16.52 -9.85
CA GLU A 135 7.37 15.30 -9.76
C GLU A 135 8.21 14.08 -10.19
N LEU A 136 7.85 12.91 -9.64
CA LEU A 136 8.28 11.60 -10.10
C LEU A 136 7.10 10.93 -10.81
N GLU A 137 7.19 10.77 -12.12
CA GLU A 137 6.09 10.17 -12.90
C GLU A 137 6.47 8.80 -13.44
N SER A 138 5.53 7.86 -13.36
CA SER A 138 5.76 6.50 -13.83
C SER A 138 5.06 6.17 -15.14
N ALA A 139 5.68 5.26 -15.87
CA ALA A 139 5.10 4.56 -17.00
C ALA A 139 5.55 3.09 -17.02
N SER A 140 4.92 2.26 -17.84
CA SER A 140 5.37 0.90 -18.06
C SER A 140 5.25 0.47 -19.52
N PHE A 141 5.88 -0.64 -19.84
CA PHE A 141 5.75 -1.32 -21.12
C PHE A 141 5.84 -2.82 -20.92
N GLY A 142 5.32 -3.56 -21.90
CA GLY A 142 5.40 -5.00 -21.93
C GLY A 142 6.31 -5.50 -23.05
N ILE A 143 6.86 -6.70 -22.84
CA ILE A 143 7.57 -7.51 -23.81
C ILE A 143 6.92 -8.89 -23.81
N LEU A 144 6.32 -9.30 -24.93
CA LEU A 144 5.76 -10.63 -25.10
C LEU A 144 6.75 -11.44 -25.91
N ASN A 145 7.20 -12.56 -25.35
CA ASN A 145 7.94 -13.56 -26.12
C ASN A 145 6.95 -14.46 -26.86
N THR A 146 6.91 -14.39 -28.18
CA THR A 146 6.01 -15.20 -29.02
C THR A 146 6.55 -16.60 -29.30
N LYS A 147 7.82 -16.87 -28.95
CA LYS A 147 8.49 -18.14 -29.21
C LYS A 147 8.02 -19.25 -28.28
N THR A 148 8.27 -20.48 -28.69
CA THR A 148 8.07 -21.69 -27.87
C THR A 148 9.19 -21.92 -26.85
N GLU A 149 10.31 -21.20 -26.97
CA GLU A 149 11.44 -21.22 -26.06
C GLU A 149 11.59 -19.87 -25.33
N SER A 150 12.11 -19.92 -24.10
CA SER A 150 12.44 -18.71 -23.35
C SER A 150 13.57 -17.94 -24.04
N GLY A 151 13.49 -16.61 -23.98
CA GLY A 151 14.49 -15.72 -24.53
C GLY A 151 15.25 -14.96 -23.43
N HIS A 152 16.35 -14.33 -23.83
CA HIS A 152 17.11 -13.42 -22.98
C HIS A 152 17.27 -12.08 -23.69
N VAL A 153 16.93 -11.00 -22.99
CA VAL A 153 17.00 -9.64 -23.54
C VAL A 153 17.83 -8.74 -22.62
N THR A 154 18.34 -7.66 -23.19
CA THR A 154 18.87 -6.51 -22.44
C THR A 154 18.05 -5.28 -22.80
N ILE A 155 17.93 -4.33 -21.87
CA ILE A 155 17.13 -3.12 -22.05
C ILE A 155 18.00 -1.90 -21.83
N ALA A 156 17.86 -0.93 -22.72
CA ALA A 156 18.55 0.35 -22.67
C ALA A 156 17.59 1.49 -23.06
N ILE A 157 17.76 2.65 -22.43
CA ILE A 157 17.06 3.88 -22.83
C ILE A 157 18.08 4.82 -23.47
N ARG A 158 17.74 5.35 -24.64
CA ARG A 158 18.62 6.18 -25.48
C ARG A 158 17.90 7.45 -25.89
N GLY A 159 18.62 8.57 -25.98
CA GLY A 159 18.12 9.79 -26.59
C GLY A 159 19.06 10.27 -27.68
N LYS A 160 18.49 10.83 -28.76
CA LYS A 160 19.30 11.38 -29.87
C LYS A 160 19.99 12.69 -29.49
N LYS A 161 19.30 13.52 -28.70
CA LYS A 161 19.74 14.86 -28.27
C LYS A 161 19.62 15.07 -26.76
N ALA A 162 18.97 14.15 -26.05
CA ALA A 162 18.71 14.22 -24.62
C ALA A 162 19.33 13.01 -23.92
N SER A 163 19.85 13.24 -22.71
CA SER A 163 20.39 12.16 -21.88
C SER A 163 19.25 11.53 -21.06
N PRO A 164 19.23 10.20 -20.85
CA PRO A 164 18.20 9.51 -20.05
C PRO A 164 18.40 9.71 -18.53
N VAL A 165 18.97 10.85 -18.10
CA VAL A 165 19.25 11.14 -16.69
C VAL A 165 17.95 11.18 -15.89
N GLY A 166 17.96 10.59 -14.70
CA GLY A 166 16.78 10.59 -13.82
C GLY A 166 15.72 9.55 -14.17
N LEU A 167 15.97 8.66 -15.15
CA LEU A 167 15.13 7.50 -15.37
C LEU A 167 15.60 6.31 -14.53
N ARG A 168 14.65 5.64 -13.88
CA ARG A 168 14.88 4.38 -13.16
C ARG A 168 14.09 3.28 -13.86
N LEU A 169 14.79 2.22 -14.27
CA LEU A 169 14.17 1.03 -14.86
C LEU A 169 14.04 -0.05 -13.79
N ARG A 170 12.86 -0.67 -13.71
CA ARG A 170 12.56 -1.79 -12.80
C ARG A 170 11.83 -2.88 -13.57
N ALA A 171 12.01 -4.12 -13.16
CA ALA A 171 11.16 -5.23 -13.62
C ALA A 171 9.88 -5.22 -12.80
N VAL A 172 8.80 -5.80 -13.33
CA VAL A 172 7.57 -6.02 -12.58
C VAL A 172 7.45 -7.51 -12.32
N VAL A 173 7.54 -7.90 -11.06
CA VAL A 173 7.59 -9.30 -10.62
C VAL A 173 6.29 -9.70 -9.94
N GLY A 174 5.83 -10.91 -10.25
CA GLY A 174 4.64 -11.51 -9.65
C GLY A 174 4.90 -11.96 -8.22
N VAL A 175 3.96 -11.68 -7.33
CA VAL A 175 3.95 -12.16 -5.95
C VAL A 175 2.64 -12.90 -5.67
N LEU A 176 2.71 -13.91 -4.81
CA LEU A 176 1.55 -14.72 -4.47
C LEU A 176 0.73 -14.05 -3.36
N ALA A 177 -0.55 -13.81 -3.66
CA ALA A 177 -1.53 -13.31 -2.71
C ALA A 177 -2.33 -14.48 -2.09
N ALA A 178 -2.88 -14.27 -0.89
CA ALA A 178 -3.60 -15.31 -0.15
C ALA A 178 -4.88 -15.83 -0.84
N ASP A 179 -5.43 -15.09 -1.80
CA ASP A 179 -6.56 -15.49 -2.62
C ASP A 179 -6.15 -16.40 -3.80
N GLY A 180 -4.87 -16.77 -3.88
CA GLY A 180 -4.29 -17.61 -4.92
C GLY A 180 -3.96 -16.86 -6.21
N THR A 181 -4.13 -15.54 -6.25
CA THR A 181 -3.76 -14.73 -7.42
C THR A 181 -2.28 -14.37 -7.40
N ILE A 182 -1.69 -14.21 -8.60
CA ILE A 182 -0.38 -13.58 -8.73
C ILE A 182 -0.56 -12.10 -9.04
N ALA A 183 -0.21 -11.28 -8.07
CA ALA A 183 -0.15 -9.84 -8.23
C ALA A 183 1.20 -9.47 -8.87
N LEU A 184 1.19 -9.01 -10.12
CA LEU A 184 2.37 -8.39 -10.76
C LEU A 184 2.61 -7.02 -10.10
N ASP A 185 3.37 -6.99 -9.01
CA ASP A 185 3.41 -5.86 -8.06
C ASP A 185 4.83 -5.42 -7.66
N ALA A 186 5.75 -6.35 -7.36
CA ALA A 186 7.09 -6.00 -6.89
C ALA A 186 7.94 -5.37 -8.00
N LEU A 187 8.72 -4.33 -7.66
CA LEU A 187 9.46 -3.51 -8.61
C LEU A 187 11.00 -3.53 -8.38
N PRO A 188 11.69 -4.67 -8.51
CA PRO A 188 13.14 -4.72 -8.36
C PRO A 188 13.86 -3.92 -9.46
N SER A 189 14.94 -3.25 -9.07
CA SER A 189 15.78 -2.46 -9.98
C SER A 189 16.38 -3.29 -11.11
N VAL A 190 16.38 -2.73 -12.31
CA VAL A 190 17.04 -3.28 -13.50
C VAL A 190 18.17 -2.35 -13.89
N THR A 191 19.38 -2.89 -13.96
CA THR A 191 20.56 -2.15 -14.41
C THR A 191 20.72 -2.26 -15.92
N GLU A 192 21.31 -1.23 -16.53
CA GLU A 192 21.57 -1.25 -17.97
C GLU A 192 22.53 -2.40 -18.32
N GLY A 193 22.19 -3.17 -19.36
CA GLY A 193 22.98 -4.34 -19.77
C GLY A 193 22.73 -5.59 -18.93
N GLN A 194 21.90 -5.52 -17.89
CA GLN A 194 21.43 -6.71 -17.18
C GLN A 194 20.70 -7.64 -18.15
N VAL A 195 21.05 -8.92 -18.08
CA VAL A 195 20.39 -9.98 -18.86
C VAL A 195 19.09 -10.37 -18.17
N ILE A 196 17.99 -10.28 -18.90
CA ILE A 196 16.64 -10.49 -18.36
C ILE A 196 16.00 -11.68 -19.10
N PRO A 197 15.61 -12.75 -18.38
CA PRO A 197 14.87 -13.84 -18.98
C PRO A 197 13.43 -13.41 -19.31
N VAL A 198 12.94 -13.81 -20.47
CA VAL A 198 11.54 -13.65 -20.88
C VAL A 198 10.99 -15.02 -21.25
N SER A 199 10.12 -15.55 -20.39
CA SER A 199 9.54 -16.89 -20.53
C SER A 199 8.81 -17.07 -21.86
N ALA A 200 8.86 -18.28 -22.42
CA ALA A 200 8.13 -18.63 -23.63
C ALA A 200 6.63 -18.29 -23.51
N LYS A 201 6.07 -17.64 -24.52
CA LYS A 201 4.62 -17.30 -24.62
C LYS A 201 4.07 -16.46 -23.46
N GLN A 202 4.93 -15.77 -22.72
CA GLN A 202 4.54 -14.93 -21.59
C GLN A 202 5.00 -13.49 -21.77
N ALA A 203 4.23 -12.58 -21.20
CA ALA A 203 4.58 -11.18 -21.05
C ALA A 203 5.52 -10.97 -19.86
N ALA A 204 6.59 -10.22 -20.09
CA ALA A 204 7.38 -9.56 -19.05
C ALA A 204 7.07 -8.06 -19.07
N TYR A 205 6.95 -7.44 -17.91
CA TYR A 205 6.62 -6.03 -17.78
C TYR A 205 7.76 -5.27 -17.12
N PHE A 206 7.92 -4.01 -17.54
CA PHE A 206 8.96 -3.13 -17.05
C PHE A 206 8.38 -1.78 -16.68
N TRP A 207 8.88 -1.24 -15.57
CA TRP A 207 8.47 0.01 -14.99
C TRP A 207 9.55 1.07 -15.18
N ILE A 208 9.14 2.28 -15.52
CA ILE A 208 10.00 3.44 -15.68
C ILE A 208 9.48 4.51 -14.73
N THR A 209 10.31 4.95 -13.79
CA THR A 209 10.06 6.18 -13.01
C THR A 209 10.96 7.28 -13.54
N ALA A 210 10.39 8.44 -13.87
CA ALA A 210 11.12 9.60 -14.37
C ALA A 210 11.14 10.72 -13.34
N ASP A 211 12.33 11.13 -12.92
CA ASP A 211 12.54 12.37 -12.16
C ASP A 211 12.49 13.57 -13.10
N LEU A 212 11.33 14.23 -13.16
CA LEU A 212 11.09 15.34 -14.07
C LEU A 212 11.86 16.61 -13.70
N SER A 213 12.46 16.68 -12.50
CA SER A 213 13.39 17.78 -12.16
C SER A 213 14.67 17.78 -12.99
N LYS A 214 15.02 16.63 -13.62
CA LYS A 214 16.22 16.48 -14.45
C LYS A 214 16.02 16.90 -15.90
N TYR A 215 14.81 17.29 -16.28
CA TYR A 215 14.45 17.62 -17.66
C TYR A 215 14.08 19.11 -17.80
N CYS A 216 14.35 19.65 -18.99
CA CYS A 216 13.87 20.97 -19.35
C CYS A 216 12.35 20.95 -19.58
N CYS A 217 11.69 22.10 -19.35
CA CYS A 217 10.29 22.26 -19.72
C CYS A 217 10.11 22.02 -21.23
N GLY A 218 9.00 21.40 -21.63
CA GLY A 218 8.69 21.02 -23.00
C GLY A 218 8.80 19.52 -23.23
N ASN A 219 9.02 19.13 -24.48
CA ASN A 219 9.02 17.73 -24.91
C ASN A 219 10.44 17.18 -25.03
N THR A 220 10.66 15.99 -24.48
CA THR A 220 11.88 15.21 -24.64
C THR A 220 11.53 13.86 -25.26
N GLU A 221 12.22 13.51 -26.34
CA GLU A 221 12.07 12.24 -27.03
C GLU A 221 13.24 11.31 -26.73
N LEU A 222 12.91 10.12 -26.24
CA LEU A 222 13.81 9.02 -25.96
C LEU A 222 13.30 7.76 -26.68
N THR A 223 14.10 6.70 -26.67
CA THR A 223 13.77 5.41 -27.26
C THR A 223 14.23 4.32 -26.31
N ILE A 224 13.32 3.40 -25.99
CA ILE A 224 13.64 2.16 -25.31
C ILE A 224 14.10 1.18 -26.37
N VAL A 225 15.26 0.58 -26.15
CA VAL A 225 15.86 -0.43 -27.01
C VAL A 225 15.93 -1.74 -26.24
N VAL A 226 15.22 -2.74 -26.74
CA VAL A 226 15.27 -4.11 -26.24
C VAL A 226 16.11 -4.91 -27.23
N LYS A 227 17.19 -5.52 -26.76
CA LYS A 227 18.09 -6.33 -27.59
C LYS A 227 18.04 -7.79 -27.19
N GLU A 228 17.70 -8.67 -28.13
CA GLU A 228 17.79 -10.12 -27.97
C GLU A 228 19.26 -10.57 -27.99
N LEU A 229 19.64 -11.45 -27.06
CA LEU A 229 21.02 -11.93 -26.97
C LEU A 229 21.36 -13.05 -27.96
N LYS A 230 20.36 -13.81 -28.43
CA LYS A 230 20.58 -14.98 -29.29
C LYS A 230 21.07 -14.59 -30.69
N ASP A 231 20.43 -13.61 -31.31
CA ASP A 231 20.72 -13.17 -32.69
C ASP A 231 21.08 -11.67 -32.79
N GLY A 232 20.98 -10.91 -31.69
CA GLY A 232 21.27 -9.49 -31.66
C GLY A 232 20.15 -8.60 -32.18
N ALA A 233 18.95 -9.13 -32.43
CA ALA A 233 17.81 -8.35 -32.91
C ALA A 233 17.44 -7.22 -31.93
N GLU A 234 17.14 -6.03 -32.47
CA GLU A 234 16.72 -4.87 -31.69
C GLU A 234 15.26 -4.52 -31.94
N TYR A 235 14.52 -4.32 -30.85
CA TYR A 235 13.14 -3.85 -30.84
C TYR A 235 13.09 -2.50 -30.15
N LYS A 236 12.30 -1.57 -30.68
CA LYS A 236 12.31 -0.17 -30.26
C LYS A 236 10.91 0.32 -29.92
N LEU A 237 10.80 1.06 -28.82
CA LEU A 237 9.57 1.71 -28.39
C LEU A 237 9.87 3.20 -28.09
N PRO A 238 9.11 4.16 -28.66
CA PRO A 238 9.32 5.56 -28.35
C PRO A 238 8.92 5.88 -26.91
N LEU A 239 9.68 6.75 -26.24
CA LEU A 239 9.38 7.28 -24.91
C LEU A 239 9.36 8.80 -24.99
N HIS A 240 8.19 9.40 -24.75
CA HIS A 240 7.97 10.84 -24.79
C HIS A 240 7.74 11.36 -23.37
N LEU A 241 8.59 12.29 -22.94
CA LEU A 241 8.44 13.02 -21.69
C LEU A 241 7.95 14.43 -22.02
N THR A 242 6.90 14.89 -21.33
CA THR A 242 6.42 16.27 -21.41
C THR A 242 6.46 16.90 -20.02
N VAL A 243 7.30 17.92 -19.85
CA VAL A 243 7.43 18.65 -18.58
C VAL A 243 6.77 20.02 -18.73
N ALA A 244 5.69 20.25 -17.99
CA ALA A 244 5.02 21.54 -17.94
C ALA A 244 5.96 22.62 -17.38
N ASN A 245 5.78 23.86 -17.83
CA ASN A 245 6.54 25.01 -17.32
C ASN A 245 6.03 25.47 -15.94
N TYR A 246 6.05 24.56 -14.98
CA TYR A 246 5.63 24.77 -13.61
C TYR A 246 6.51 23.89 -12.71
N ALA A 247 6.82 24.37 -11.51
CA ALA A 247 7.57 23.61 -10.51
C ALA A 247 6.68 23.38 -9.31
N LEU A 248 6.37 22.11 -9.02
CA LEU A 248 5.44 21.74 -7.96
C LEU A 248 6.02 22.12 -6.59
N PRO A 249 5.38 23.04 -5.83
CA PRO A 249 5.90 23.46 -4.54
C PRO A 249 5.81 22.32 -3.50
N SER A 250 6.84 22.21 -2.65
CA SER A 250 6.85 21.28 -1.52
C SER A 250 5.95 21.75 -0.37
N SER A 251 5.65 23.06 -0.28
CA SER A 251 4.78 23.64 0.75
C SER A 251 3.31 23.19 0.67
N LYS A 252 2.94 22.46 -0.39
CA LYS A 252 1.59 21.91 -0.59
C LYS A 252 1.49 20.41 -0.25
N GLN A 253 2.57 19.81 0.28
CA GLN A 253 2.60 18.39 0.64
C GLN A 253 1.50 18.10 1.68
N PRO A 254 0.62 17.10 1.44
CA PRO A 254 -0.32 16.66 2.47
C PRO A 254 0.42 16.01 3.64
N HIS A 255 -0.24 15.90 4.79
CA HIS A 255 0.22 14.95 5.80
C HIS A 255 0.05 13.53 5.26
N ALA A 256 1.13 12.78 5.16
CA ALA A 256 1.16 11.42 4.66
C ALA A 256 1.65 10.51 5.77
N ILE A 257 0.80 9.54 6.13
CA ILE A 257 1.02 8.67 7.27
C ILE A 257 0.85 7.21 6.90
N ASN A 258 1.85 6.42 7.26
CA ASN A 258 1.80 4.98 7.23
C ASN A 258 2.42 4.46 8.51
N TRP A 259 1.96 3.30 8.97
CA TRP A 259 2.63 2.63 10.08
C TRP A 259 3.92 2.00 9.53
N GLY A 260 5.03 2.65 9.86
CA GLY A 260 6.36 2.25 9.41
C GLY A 260 6.87 1.00 10.11
N TYR A 261 6.49 0.74 11.36
CA TYR A 261 6.96 -0.40 12.16
C TYR A 261 8.48 -0.61 12.12
N THR A 262 9.25 0.33 12.69
CA THR A 262 10.73 0.36 12.62
C THR A 262 11.47 -0.88 13.12
N ASN A 263 10.77 -1.81 13.77
CA ASN A 263 11.30 -3.06 14.31
C ASN A 263 11.00 -4.28 13.42
N ASP A 264 10.16 -4.14 12.38
CA ASP A 264 9.69 -5.27 11.57
C ASP A 264 10.81 -5.82 10.68
N LYS A 265 11.17 -7.08 10.89
CA LYS A 265 12.08 -7.81 10.01
C LYS A 265 11.25 -8.73 9.11
N PRO A 266 11.66 -8.95 7.85
CA PRO A 266 12.96 -8.60 7.27
C PRO A 266 13.06 -7.19 6.65
N ILE A 267 11.94 -6.48 6.44
CA ILE A 267 11.93 -5.18 5.72
C ILE A 267 12.85 -4.14 6.39
N TRP A 268 12.80 -3.97 7.71
CA TRP A 268 13.68 -3.03 8.43
C TRP A 268 15.07 -3.60 8.73
N SER A 269 15.55 -4.62 8.00
CA SER A 269 16.92 -5.13 8.16
C SER A 269 17.96 -4.02 8.01
N ASN A 270 17.71 -3.06 7.13
CA ASN A 270 18.46 -1.81 6.99
C ASN A 270 17.56 -0.59 7.33
N PRO A 271 17.57 -0.11 8.59
CA PRO A 271 16.64 0.95 9.01
C PRO A 271 16.80 2.29 8.28
N GLN A 272 18.02 2.65 7.87
CA GLN A 272 18.26 3.90 7.16
C GLN A 272 17.59 3.86 5.78
N GLU A 273 17.65 2.72 5.11
CA GLU A 273 17.08 2.54 3.79
C GLU A 273 15.55 2.50 3.81
N ALA A 274 14.95 1.80 4.78
CA ALA A 274 13.50 1.84 4.97
C ALA A 274 12.99 3.25 5.30
N LEU A 275 13.76 4.03 6.07
CA LEU A 275 13.47 5.45 6.31
C LEU A 275 13.57 6.28 5.03
N ASP A 276 14.66 6.13 4.27
CA ASP A 276 14.87 6.87 3.04
C ASP A 276 13.78 6.57 2.01
N ASP A 277 13.33 5.30 1.94
CA ASP A 277 12.19 4.89 1.14
C ASP A 277 10.90 5.62 1.57
N LEU A 278 10.52 5.56 2.85
CA LEU A 278 9.35 6.28 3.39
C LEU A 278 9.38 7.79 3.07
N VAL A 279 10.50 8.45 3.34
CA VAL A 279 10.65 9.89 3.12
C VAL A 279 10.60 10.24 1.63
N SER A 280 11.25 9.43 0.78
CA SER A 280 11.25 9.66 -0.68
C SER A 280 9.89 9.43 -1.33
N HIS A 281 9.02 8.62 -0.71
CA HIS A 281 7.62 8.43 -1.10
C HIS A 281 6.65 9.41 -0.42
N GLY A 282 7.18 10.47 0.20
CA GLY A 282 6.41 11.60 0.70
C GLY A 282 5.83 11.44 2.11
N VAL A 283 6.15 10.37 2.84
CA VAL A 283 5.74 10.18 4.24
C VAL A 283 6.41 11.23 5.13
N ASN A 284 5.59 11.94 5.90
CA ASN A 284 6.02 13.02 6.79
C ASN A 284 5.36 12.98 8.17
N VAL A 285 4.63 11.90 8.47
CA VAL A 285 4.07 11.60 9.80
C VAL A 285 4.42 10.16 10.16
N PHE A 286 5.13 9.97 11.27
CA PHE A 286 5.72 8.70 11.68
C PHE A 286 5.11 8.19 12.97
N VAL A 287 4.54 6.98 12.93
CA VAL A 287 3.96 6.33 14.11
C VAL A 287 5.06 5.62 14.92
N ILE A 288 5.21 5.97 16.19
CA ILE A 288 6.05 5.25 17.14
C ILE A 288 5.18 4.25 17.90
N HIS A 289 5.55 2.96 17.83
CA HIS A 289 4.82 1.86 18.44
C HIS A 289 4.87 1.92 19.99
N PRO A 290 3.81 1.48 20.71
CA PRO A 290 3.74 1.51 22.18
C PRO A 290 4.92 0.82 22.88
N SER A 291 5.49 -0.23 22.27
CA SER A 291 6.65 -0.96 22.79
C SER A 291 7.96 -0.16 22.79
N ASN A 292 7.95 1.05 22.24
CA ASN A 292 9.04 2.00 22.27
C ASN A 292 8.70 3.29 23.05
N ILE A 293 7.55 3.37 23.74
CA ILE A 293 7.13 4.58 24.46
C ILE A 293 7.03 4.30 25.96
N PRO A 294 7.67 5.11 26.83
CA PRO A 294 7.49 4.99 28.27
C PRO A 294 6.06 5.33 28.66
N GLN A 295 5.38 4.42 29.35
CA GLN A 295 4.00 4.64 29.82
C GLN A 295 3.97 5.43 31.14
N PRO A 296 2.95 6.27 31.38
CA PRO A 296 2.82 6.99 32.65
C PRO A 296 2.40 6.04 33.79
N MET A 297 2.99 6.22 34.97
CA MET A 297 2.60 5.50 36.18
C MET A 297 1.97 6.48 37.19
N LEU A 298 1.05 6.01 38.04
CA LEU A 298 0.40 6.85 39.06
C LEU A 298 1.39 7.43 40.11
N SER A 299 2.53 6.78 40.33
CA SER A 299 3.66 7.33 41.10
C SER A 299 4.24 8.60 40.46
N GLY A 300 4.00 8.81 39.17
CA GLY A 300 4.64 9.82 38.33
C GLY A 300 6.04 9.44 37.87
N SER A 301 6.41 8.16 37.98
CA SER A 301 7.60 7.56 37.36
C SER A 301 7.27 6.97 35.98
N TRP A 302 8.30 6.49 35.28
CA TRP A 302 8.21 5.80 34.00
C TRP A 302 9.36 4.79 33.86
N ASP A 303 9.26 3.88 32.89
CA ASP A 303 10.37 2.98 32.56
C ASP A 303 11.46 3.72 31.79
N ALA A 304 12.66 3.82 32.39
CA ALA A 304 13.81 4.49 31.79
C ALA A 304 14.32 3.81 30.51
N LYS A 305 14.24 2.47 30.40
CA LYS A 305 14.64 1.74 29.18
C LYS A 305 13.68 2.05 28.04
N MET A 306 12.39 2.23 28.35
CA MET A 306 11.40 2.62 27.36
C MET A 306 11.62 4.06 26.89
N LEU A 307 12.07 4.96 27.77
CA LEU A 307 12.50 6.30 27.37
C LEU A 307 13.71 6.25 26.43
N GLU A 308 14.72 5.42 26.69
CA GLU A 308 15.86 5.24 25.77
C GLU A 308 15.40 4.71 24.39
N LYS A 309 14.46 3.76 24.36
CA LYS A 309 13.83 3.29 23.11
C LYS A 309 13.08 4.38 22.37
N LEU A 310 12.33 5.22 23.08
CA LEU A 310 11.64 6.37 22.48
C LEU A 310 12.65 7.30 21.82
N LEU A 311 13.69 7.71 22.55
CA LEU A 311 14.65 8.69 22.05
C LEU A 311 15.48 8.14 20.88
N SER A 312 15.87 6.87 20.94
CA SER A 312 16.55 6.21 19.82
C SER A 312 15.67 6.12 18.58
N THR A 313 14.39 5.75 18.74
CA THR A 313 13.41 5.70 17.63
C THR A 313 13.12 7.09 17.08
N ALA A 314 12.85 8.08 17.94
CA ALA A 314 12.56 9.46 17.53
C ALA A 314 13.74 10.11 16.80
N LYS A 315 14.97 9.79 17.19
CA LYS A 315 16.18 10.29 16.52
C LYS A 315 16.26 9.87 15.04
N VAL A 316 15.72 8.71 14.67
CA VAL A 316 15.63 8.24 13.27
C VAL A 316 14.83 9.22 12.43
N PHE A 317 13.78 9.82 12.99
CA PHE A 317 12.85 10.72 12.29
C PHE A 317 13.18 12.21 12.43
N LYS A 318 14.31 12.56 13.06
CA LYS A 318 14.68 13.96 13.29
C LYS A 318 14.74 14.76 11.99
N ASN A 319 14.09 15.93 11.97
CA ASN A 319 13.98 16.82 10.81
C ASN A 319 13.29 16.20 9.58
N ARG A 320 12.50 15.13 9.76
CA ARG A 320 11.78 14.46 8.67
C ARG A 320 10.27 14.71 8.70
N GLY A 321 9.71 15.00 9.86
CA GLY A 321 8.27 15.21 10.00
C GLY A 321 7.78 15.06 11.43
N MET A 322 6.48 14.84 11.56
CA MET A 322 5.77 14.75 12.82
C MET A 322 5.80 13.32 13.40
N LEU A 323 5.81 13.19 14.72
CA LEU A 323 5.67 11.90 15.43
C LEU A 323 4.23 11.69 15.95
N LEU A 324 3.64 10.53 15.70
CA LEU A 324 2.48 10.05 16.43
C LEU A 324 2.93 9.02 17.47
N LEU A 325 2.77 9.35 18.74
CA LEU A 325 3.09 8.43 19.84
C LEU A 325 1.87 7.54 20.09
N TYR A 326 1.80 6.38 19.43
CA TYR A 326 0.72 5.42 19.64
C TYR A 326 0.90 4.76 21.01
N LEU A 327 -0.04 4.99 21.92
CA LEU A 327 0.08 4.54 23.31
C LEU A 327 -0.53 3.15 23.54
N GLY A 328 -1.38 2.67 22.62
CA GLY A 328 -2.01 1.35 22.73
C GLY A 328 -2.90 1.22 23.97
N TRP A 329 -3.52 2.32 24.42
CA TRP A 329 -4.37 2.30 25.60
C TRP A 329 -5.69 1.63 25.26
N ASN A 330 -5.86 0.41 25.75
CA ASN A 330 -7.16 -0.25 25.83
C ASN A 330 -7.75 0.11 27.19
N LEU A 331 -8.83 0.90 27.21
CA LEU A 331 -9.39 1.49 28.43
C LEU A 331 -10.79 0.97 28.75
N ASP A 332 -11.33 0.07 27.90
CA ASP A 332 -12.66 -0.54 28.02
C ASP A 332 -12.61 -2.00 28.52
N ARG A 333 -11.42 -2.63 28.55
CA ARG A 333 -11.30 -4.02 29.04
C ARG A 333 -11.18 -4.06 30.57
N ALA A 334 -12.12 -4.74 31.22
CA ALA A 334 -12.08 -5.06 32.66
C ALA A 334 -10.79 -5.78 33.12
N THR A 335 -10.01 -6.31 32.17
CA THR A 335 -8.66 -6.82 32.34
C THR A 335 -7.64 -5.81 31.79
N ASN A 336 -7.52 -4.65 32.42
CA ASN A 336 -6.49 -3.68 32.05
C ASN A 336 -5.11 -4.17 32.49
N ASP A 337 -4.49 -5.01 31.66
CA ASP A 337 -3.11 -5.50 31.85
C ASP A 337 -2.10 -4.34 31.97
N ASN A 338 -2.45 -3.17 31.41
CA ASN A 338 -1.61 -1.97 31.43
C ASN A 338 -1.67 -1.13 32.73
N ARG A 339 -2.52 -1.48 33.72
CA ARG A 339 -2.71 -0.69 34.97
C ARG A 339 -3.03 0.80 34.75
N LEU A 340 -3.81 1.13 33.72
CA LEU A 340 -4.10 2.51 33.32
C LEU A 340 -5.48 3.02 33.77
N ASP A 341 -6.23 2.28 34.59
CA ASP A 341 -7.54 2.67 35.10
C ASP A 341 -7.53 4.05 35.80
N TRP A 342 -6.39 4.42 36.38
CA TRP A 342 -6.22 5.70 37.04
C TRP A 342 -6.30 6.89 36.07
N LEU A 343 -6.14 6.68 34.75
CA LEU A 343 -6.32 7.73 33.73
C LEU A 343 -7.81 8.08 33.49
N LEU A 344 -8.73 7.20 33.89
CA LEU A 344 -10.17 7.42 33.78
C LEU A 344 -10.75 7.94 35.10
N ASP A 345 -11.69 8.87 35.00
CA ASP A 345 -12.37 9.44 36.17
C ASP A 345 -13.54 8.58 36.65
N HIS A 346 -13.26 7.66 37.58
CA HIS A 346 -14.25 6.76 38.15
C HIS A 346 -15.03 7.36 39.34
N THR A 347 -14.63 8.52 39.86
CA THR A 347 -15.18 9.07 41.13
C THR A 347 -15.62 10.53 41.05
N GLY A 348 -15.46 11.21 39.91
CA GLY A 348 -15.91 12.59 39.71
C GLY A 348 -15.14 13.64 40.51
N GLY A 349 -13.97 13.29 41.05
CA GLY A 349 -13.15 14.14 41.92
C GLY A 349 -11.80 14.53 41.30
N THR A 350 -11.32 15.72 41.62
CA THR A 350 -9.95 16.18 41.31
C THR A 350 -8.94 15.46 42.22
N ASP A 351 -8.61 14.20 41.94
CA ASP A 351 -7.46 13.55 42.59
C ASP A 351 -6.18 14.17 42.01
N ASN A 352 -5.65 15.17 42.73
CA ASN A 352 -4.42 15.88 42.41
C ASN A 352 -3.24 14.95 42.08
N ARG A 353 -3.24 13.70 42.58
CA ARG A 353 -2.16 12.73 42.29
C ARG A 353 -2.14 12.31 40.83
N ARG A 354 -3.31 12.15 40.19
CA ARG A 354 -3.42 11.78 38.77
C ARG A 354 -2.88 12.90 37.88
N ASP A 355 -3.35 14.11 38.14
CA ASP A 355 -2.95 15.31 37.41
C ASP A 355 -1.44 15.52 37.54
N GLN A 356 -0.88 15.41 38.75
CA GLN A 356 0.56 15.52 38.98
C GLN A 356 1.37 14.41 38.30
N ALA A 357 0.90 13.15 38.34
CA ALA A 357 1.58 12.04 37.70
C ALA A 357 1.66 12.22 36.18
N LEU A 358 0.53 12.57 35.57
CA LEU A 358 0.48 12.86 34.13
C LEU A 358 1.30 14.10 33.79
N GLN A 359 1.27 15.16 34.61
CA GLN A 359 2.07 16.36 34.40
C GLN A 359 3.55 16.07 34.38
N ARG A 360 4.05 15.25 35.32
CA ARG A 360 5.46 14.83 35.35
C ARG A 360 5.85 14.06 34.09
N TRP A 361 5.00 13.15 33.64
CA TRP A 361 5.23 12.38 32.42
C TRP A 361 5.22 13.25 31.16
N LEU A 362 4.24 14.14 30.99
CA LEU A 362 4.16 15.06 29.85
C LEU A 362 5.32 16.06 29.82
N THR A 363 5.76 16.54 30.99
CA THR A 363 6.93 17.41 31.13
C THR A 363 8.19 16.67 30.71
N MET A 364 8.35 15.40 31.12
CA MET A 364 9.46 14.57 30.68
C MET A 364 9.44 14.39 29.17
N LEU A 365 8.31 13.99 28.56
CA LEU A 365 8.24 13.80 27.10
C LEU A 365 8.60 15.09 26.35
N THR A 366 8.04 16.22 26.78
CA THR A 366 8.32 17.53 26.16
C THR A 366 9.80 17.87 26.23
N LYS A 367 10.43 17.69 27.40
CA LYS A 367 11.84 17.99 27.60
C LYS A 367 12.73 17.09 26.75
N GLU A 368 12.51 15.79 26.81
CA GLU A 368 13.41 14.81 26.19
C GLU A 368 13.25 14.80 24.66
N LEU A 369 12.03 14.93 24.11
CA LEU A 369 11.82 15.14 22.67
C LEU A 369 12.33 16.51 22.20
N GLY A 370 12.16 17.56 23.00
CA GLY A 370 12.73 18.89 22.75
C GLY A 370 14.25 18.86 22.66
N SER A 371 14.92 18.04 23.45
CA SER A 371 16.37 17.85 23.37
C SER A 371 16.84 17.25 22.02
N LEU A 372 15.96 16.53 21.33
CA LEU A 372 16.21 16.02 19.98
C LEU A 372 15.85 17.02 18.88
N GLY A 373 15.18 18.14 19.23
CA GLY A 373 14.74 19.17 18.30
C GLY A 373 13.29 19.04 17.84
N PHE A 374 12.45 18.30 18.57
CA PHE A 374 11.00 18.25 18.32
C PHE A 374 10.28 19.22 19.26
N ASP A 375 9.61 20.20 18.70
CA ASP A 375 8.68 21.05 19.44
C ASP A 375 7.37 20.31 19.71
N LYS A 376 6.52 20.83 20.60
CA LYS A 376 5.20 20.25 20.88
C LYS A 376 4.29 20.21 19.63
N SER A 377 4.56 21.03 18.62
CA SER A 377 3.89 20.99 17.31
C SER A 377 4.28 19.78 16.48
N ASP A 378 5.44 19.18 16.75
CA ASP A 378 6.03 18.12 15.92
C ASP A 378 5.68 16.73 16.43
N TRP A 379 4.83 16.62 17.46
CA TRP A 379 4.33 15.34 17.92
C TRP A 379 2.92 15.44 18.52
N ALA A 380 2.21 14.32 18.49
CA ALA A 380 0.91 14.16 19.15
C ALA A 380 0.82 12.82 19.87
N LEU A 381 0.04 12.81 20.94
CA LEU A 381 -0.38 11.57 21.59
C LEU A 381 -1.48 10.91 20.77
N TYR A 382 -1.35 9.61 20.55
CA TYR A 382 -2.35 8.76 19.90
C TYR A 382 -2.79 7.71 20.92
N PRO A 383 -3.80 8.02 21.76
CA PRO A 383 -4.08 7.22 22.95
C PRO A 383 -4.75 5.88 22.63
N VAL A 384 -5.83 5.93 21.84
CA VAL A 384 -6.73 4.80 21.56
C VAL A 384 -6.84 4.62 20.05
N ASP A 385 -6.68 3.39 19.58
CA ASP A 385 -6.83 3.04 18.17
C ASP A 385 -8.28 2.78 17.78
N GLU A 386 -8.67 3.27 16.60
CA GLU A 386 -9.98 3.13 15.99
C GLU A 386 -11.15 3.30 16.97
N PRO A 387 -11.18 4.40 17.76
CA PRO A 387 -12.15 4.54 18.84
C PRO A 387 -13.57 4.61 18.28
N HIS A 388 -14.43 3.71 18.78
CA HIS A 388 -15.87 3.63 18.55
C HIS A 388 -16.55 3.14 19.84
N GLY A 389 -17.85 3.39 20.00
CA GLY A 389 -18.59 2.97 21.20
C GLY A 389 -17.94 3.44 22.51
N ASN A 390 -17.73 2.53 23.47
CA ASN A 390 -17.13 2.84 24.78
C ASN A 390 -15.70 3.43 24.67
N ASN A 391 -14.95 3.08 23.62
CA ASN A 391 -13.60 3.62 23.41
C ASN A 391 -13.62 5.13 23.12
N LEU A 392 -14.71 5.69 22.59
CA LEU A 392 -14.88 7.14 22.45
C LEU A 392 -15.04 7.83 23.81
N GLN A 393 -15.76 7.20 24.75
CA GLN A 393 -15.91 7.72 26.11
C GLN A 393 -14.58 7.65 26.87
N ALA A 394 -13.86 6.55 26.73
CA ALA A 394 -12.54 6.40 27.33
C ALA A 394 -11.54 7.43 26.76
N LEU A 395 -11.52 7.61 25.43
CA LEU A 395 -10.74 8.66 24.77
C LEU A 395 -11.10 10.04 25.31
N ARG A 396 -12.39 10.34 25.48
CA ARG A 396 -12.85 11.64 26.03
C ARG A 396 -12.33 11.86 27.44
N GLY A 397 -12.44 10.85 28.30
CA GLY A 397 -11.95 10.91 29.68
C GLY A 397 -10.47 11.26 29.74
N VAL A 398 -9.65 10.51 28.99
CA VAL A 398 -8.20 10.73 29.01
C VAL A 398 -7.77 12.02 28.30
N ALA A 399 -8.44 12.38 27.20
CA ALA A 399 -8.17 13.64 26.50
C ALA A 399 -8.52 14.86 27.35
N THR A 400 -9.61 14.78 28.15
CA THR A 400 -9.97 15.81 29.12
C THR A 400 -8.89 15.99 30.18
N LEU A 401 -8.39 14.88 30.73
CA LEU A 401 -7.31 14.89 31.72
C LEU A 401 -6.01 15.48 31.13
N ILE A 402 -5.60 15.05 29.94
CA ILE A 402 -4.41 15.59 29.24
C ILE A 402 -4.54 17.10 29.06
N LYS A 403 -5.68 17.58 28.54
CA LYS A 403 -5.90 19.01 28.28
C LYS A 403 -6.01 19.86 29.54
N ARG A 404 -6.50 19.29 30.65
CA ARG A 404 -6.52 19.96 31.96
C ARG A 404 -5.10 20.18 32.48
N VAL A 405 -4.23 19.20 32.32
CA VAL A 405 -2.84 19.24 32.81
C VAL A 405 -1.95 20.10 31.90
N ASP A 406 -2.05 19.93 30.58
CA ASP A 406 -1.31 20.71 29.60
C ASP A 406 -2.15 20.87 28.30
N PRO A 407 -2.82 22.02 28.10
CA PRO A 407 -3.68 22.23 26.95
C PRO A 407 -2.91 22.28 25.61
N SER A 408 -1.58 22.50 25.65
CA SER A 408 -0.74 22.61 24.46
C SER A 408 -0.38 21.26 23.82
N ILE A 409 -0.54 20.14 24.54
CA ILE A 409 -0.22 18.80 24.03
C ILE A 409 -1.22 18.40 22.95
N GLN A 410 -0.74 18.01 21.78
CA GLN A 410 -1.61 17.58 20.68
C GLN A 410 -2.14 16.16 20.91
N ILE A 411 -3.41 15.95 20.57
CA ILE A 411 -4.07 14.64 20.65
C ILE A 411 -4.60 14.27 19.25
N TYR A 412 -4.27 13.07 18.82
CA TYR A 412 -4.70 12.43 17.58
C TYR A 412 -5.82 11.41 17.86
N ALA A 413 -6.78 11.31 16.93
CA ALA A 413 -7.80 10.25 16.94
C ALA A 413 -8.18 9.80 15.53
N ASN A 414 -8.34 8.48 15.34
CA ASN A 414 -8.76 7.86 14.09
C ASN A 414 -10.09 7.11 14.21
N PRO A 415 -11.22 7.78 14.50
CA PRO A 415 -12.48 7.08 14.76
C PRO A 415 -12.95 6.28 13.54
N THR A 416 -13.55 5.13 13.81
CA THR A 416 -14.22 4.28 12.83
C THR A 416 -15.71 4.15 13.14
N SER A 417 -16.47 3.57 12.22
CA SER A 417 -17.88 3.24 12.44
C SER A 417 -18.16 1.81 11.99
N PRO A 418 -17.72 0.79 12.75
CA PRO A 418 -18.01 -0.59 12.45
C PRO A 418 -19.52 -0.89 12.56
N SER A 419 -19.96 -1.98 11.95
CA SER A 419 -21.37 -2.42 12.00
C SER A 419 -21.85 -2.68 13.44
N ASN A 420 -20.99 -3.30 14.26
CA ASN A 420 -21.23 -3.56 15.67
C ASN A 420 -20.63 -2.45 16.54
N GLY A 421 -21.25 -1.27 16.51
CA GLY A 421 -20.76 -0.10 17.25
C GLY A 421 -20.69 1.15 16.37
N ARG A 422 -21.78 1.41 15.63
CA ARG A 422 -21.89 2.56 14.71
C ARG A 422 -21.57 3.85 15.44
N THR A 423 -20.66 4.63 14.88
CA THR A 423 -20.27 5.95 15.39
C THR A 423 -21.03 7.03 14.63
N THR A 424 -21.60 7.99 15.34
CA THR A 424 -22.32 9.12 14.75
C THR A 424 -21.60 10.46 15.00
N PRO A 425 -21.92 11.52 14.24
CA PRO A 425 -21.45 12.88 14.54
C PRO A 425 -21.69 13.32 15.99
N ALA A 426 -22.82 12.91 16.60
CA ALA A 426 -23.15 13.24 17.98
C ALA A 426 -22.19 12.59 18.99
N ASP A 427 -21.62 11.43 18.66
CA ASP A 427 -20.62 10.75 19.50
C ASP A 427 -19.24 11.45 19.44
N LEU A 428 -18.95 12.12 18.31
CA LEU A 428 -17.70 12.85 18.09
C LEU A 428 -17.72 14.26 18.69
N GLU A 429 -18.88 14.90 18.77
CA GLU A 429 -19.01 16.29 19.23
C GLU A 429 -18.39 16.55 20.62
N PRO A 430 -18.57 15.67 21.63
CA PRO A 430 -17.96 15.85 22.94
C PRO A 430 -16.41 15.78 22.94
N LEU A 431 -15.80 15.24 21.89
CA LEU A 431 -14.35 15.13 21.71
C LEU A 431 -13.75 16.35 21.00
N ARG A 432 -14.56 17.12 20.24
CA ARG A 432 -14.14 18.28 19.44
C ARG A 432 -13.20 19.26 20.18
N PRO A 433 -13.42 19.65 21.45
CA PRO A 433 -12.53 20.60 22.12
C PRO A 433 -11.16 20.01 22.49
N TYR A 434 -11.04 18.69 22.58
CA TYR A 434 -9.84 18.02 23.08
C TYR A 434 -8.94 17.49 21.97
N ILE A 435 -9.52 17.05 20.85
CA ILE A 435 -8.75 16.48 19.73
C ILE A 435 -8.19 17.59 18.83
N ASN A 436 -6.92 17.45 18.48
CA ASN A 436 -6.21 18.37 17.59
C ASN A 436 -6.20 17.86 16.16
N ILE A 437 -6.01 16.55 16.00
CA ILE A 437 -5.80 15.90 14.71
C ILE A 437 -6.79 14.76 14.58
N TRP A 438 -7.63 14.83 13.56
CA TRP A 438 -8.60 13.80 13.23
C TRP A 438 -8.15 13.06 11.99
N GLN A 439 -8.19 11.73 12.02
CA GLN A 439 -7.95 10.90 10.83
C GLN A 439 -8.95 9.74 10.78
N PRO A 440 -10.24 10.00 10.52
CA PRO A 440 -11.24 8.93 10.34
C PRO A 440 -10.91 8.01 9.16
N ASP A 441 -11.48 6.80 9.22
CA ASP A 441 -11.60 5.95 8.04
C ASP A 441 -12.36 6.70 6.92
N LEU A 442 -11.93 6.52 5.67
CA LEU A 442 -12.46 7.19 4.50
C LEU A 442 -13.96 6.93 4.30
N ALA A 443 -14.41 5.68 4.47
CA ALA A 443 -15.82 5.35 4.28
C ALA A 443 -16.67 6.02 5.35
N PHE A 444 -16.19 6.06 6.59
CA PHE A 444 -16.84 6.79 7.67
C PHE A 444 -16.88 8.30 7.41
N ALA A 445 -15.75 8.90 7.01
CA ALA A 445 -15.65 10.34 6.74
C ALA A 445 -16.54 10.79 5.57
N ALA A 446 -16.69 9.95 4.55
CA ALA A 446 -17.53 10.23 3.39
C ALA A 446 -19.02 9.90 3.61
N GLY A 447 -19.31 9.00 4.56
CA GLY A 447 -20.65 8.57 4.94
C GLY A 447 -21.13 9.24 6.22
N ASP A 448 -21.33 8.43 7.27
CA ASP A 448 -21.99 8.84 8.52
C ASP A 448 -21.28 10.00 9.25
N GLY A 449 -19.95 10.07 9.16
CA GLY A 449 -19.15 11.11 9.81
C GLY A 449 -19.11 12.44 9.05
N LYS A 450 -19.61 12.49 7.81
CA LYS A 450 -19.40 13.61 6.88
C LYS A 450 -19.79 14.97 7.46
N SER A 451 -20.96 15.07 8.08
CA SER A 451 -21.45 16.33 8.65
C SER A 451 -20.61 16.84 9.81
N PHE A 452 -19.89 15.97 10.51
CA PHE A 452 -18.93 16.38 11.54
C PHE A 452 -17.64 16.91 10.89
N PHE A 453 -16.98 16.09 10.06
CA PHE A 453 -15.64 16.41 9.54
C PHE A 453 -15.64 17.63 8.62
N GLN A 454 -16.70 17.85 7.84
CA GLN A 454 -16.82 19.04 6.98
C GLN A 454 -16.98 20.36 7.75
N THR A 455 -17.30 20.30 9.06
CA THR A 455 -17.42 21.49 9.92
C THR A 455 -16.15 21.79 10.72
N LEU A 456 -15.11 20.96 10.59
CA LEU A 456 -13.87 21.18 11.31
C LEU A 456 -13.11 22.38 10.73
N SER A 457 -12.79 23.34 11.59
CA SER A 457 -11.90 24.46 11.26
C SER A 457 -10.42 24.10 11.37
N LYS A 458 -10.11 22.96 11.98
CA LYS A 458 -8.74 22.43 12.12
C LYS A 458 -8.43 21.46 10.97
N PRO A 459 -7.15 21.33 10.58
CA PRO A 459 -6.72 20.28 9.67
C PRO A 459 -7.19 18.90 10.15
N TRP A 460 -7.74 18.11 9.24
CA TRP A 460 -8.08 16.72 9.45
C TRP A 460 -7.58 15.91 8.25
N TRP A 461 -7.41 14.62 8.45
CA TRP A 461 -6.82 13.67 7.53
C TRP A 461 -7.82 12.54 7.25
N ILE A 462 -7.52 11.64 6.32
CA ILE A 462 -8.25 10.38 6.19
C ILE A 462 -7.27 9.21 6.15
N TYR A 463 -7.74 8.02 6.46
CA TYR A 463 -7.05 6.79 6.07
C TYR A 463 -8.00 5.84 5.36
N SER A 464 -7.45 4.90 4.58
CA SER A 464 -8.24 3.82 3.99
C SER A 464 -7.36 2.61 3.79
N ASN A 465 -7.81 1.47 4.29
CA ASN A 465 -7.15 0.18 4.05
C ASN A 465 -7.90 -0.58 2.95
N PRO A 466 -7.21 -1.38 2.12
CA PRO A 466 -7.89 -2.24 1.17
C PRO A 466 -8.54 -3.43 1.89
N SER A 467 -9.41 -4.15 1.18
CA SER A 467 -9.82 -5.48 1.63
C SER A 467 -8.63 -6.44 1.61
N SER A 468 -8.59 -7.37 2.57
CA SER A 468 -7.59 -8.46 2.57
C SER A 468 -7.87 -9.45 1.43
N PRO A 469 -6.83 -9.96 0.72
CA PRO A 469 -5.41 -9.66 0.91
C PRO A 469 -4.98 -8.32 0.26
N ALA A 470 -4.11 -7.57 0.93
CA ALA A 470 -3.69 -6.24 0.48
C ALA A 470 -2.88 -6.27 -0.84
N LYS A 471 -2.20 -7.38 -1.15
CA LYS A 471 -1.47 -7.60 -2.41
C LYS A 471 -2.40 -7.61 -3.64
N SER A 472 -3.66 -7.99 -3.47
CA SER A 472 -4.67 -7.98 -4.55
C SER A 472 -5.35 -6.63 -4.76
N ALA A 473 -5.04 -5.63 -3.93
CA ALA A 473 -5.66 -4.32 -4.02
C ALA A 473 -5.18 -3.55 -5.26
N SER A 474 -6.12 -2.89 -5.94
CA SER A 474 -5.80 -2.08 -7.13
C SER A 474 -4.85 -0.92 -6.77
N PRO A 475 -3.63 -0.85 -7.36
CA PRO A 475 -2.74 0.30 -7.19
C PRO A 475 -3.46 1.61 -7.53
N PHE A 476 -4.21 1.63 -8.63
CA PHE A 476 -4.90 2.82 -9.08
C PHE A 476 -6.07 3.24 -8.18
N ASN A 477 -7.06 2.36 -8.04
CA ASN A 477 -8.35 2.73 -7.45
C ASN A 477 -8.29 2.85 -5.94
N HIS A 478 -7.39 2.09 -5.30
CA HIS A 478 -7.18 2.17 -3.87
C HIS A 478 -6.11 3.20 -3.52
N TYR A 479 -4.84 2.97 -3.91
CA TYR A 479 -3.71 3.75 -3.41
C TYR A 479 -3.59 5.15 -4.04
N ARG A 480 -3.51 5.27 -5.38
CA ARG A 480 -3.35 6.57 -6.03
C ARG A 480 -4.55 7.49 -5.83
N LYS A 481 -5.76 6.96 -6.04
CA LYS A 481 -7.01 7.73 -5.90
C LYS A 481 -7.37 8.08 -4.46
N MET A 482 -6.71 7.51 -3.45
CA MET A 482 -6.93 7.87 -2.06
C MET A 482 -6.72 9.36 -1.81
N ALA A 483 -5.64 9.91 -2.39
CA ALA A 483 -5.29 11.31 -2.26
C ALA A 483 -6.28 12.25 -2.98
N TRP A 484 -6.80 11.84 -4.14
CA TRP A 484 -7.87 12.55 -4.83
C TRP A 484 -9.14 12.62 -3.99
N LYS A 485 -9.54 11.50 -3.38
CA LYS A 485 -10.70 11.45 -2.47
C LYS A 485 -10.48 12.34 -1.25
N ALA A 486 -9.29 12.28 -0.63
CA ALA A 486 -8.91 13.15 0.48
C ALA A 486 -9.08 14.63 0.10
N TRP A 487 -8.55 15.04 -1.05
CA TRP A 487 -8.67 16.41 -1.53
C TRP A 487 -10.13 16.83 -1.74
N THR A 488 -10.97 15.98 -2.35
CA THR A 488 -12.40 16.29 -2.57
C THR A 488 -13.20 16.42 -1.28
N LEU A 489 -12.77 15.77 -0.20
CA LEU A 489 -13.42 15.90 1.11
C LEU A 489 -13.01 17.18 1.85
N GLY A 490 -11.96 17.87 1.39
CA GLY A 490 -11.34 18.97 2.14
C GLY A 490 -10.39 18.51 3.25
N SER A 491 -9.92 17.25 3.17
CA SER A 491 -8.87 16.73 4.04
C SER A 491 -7.51 17.36 3.68
N SER A 492 -6.63 17.45 4.67
CA SER A 492 -5.25 17.94 4.58
C SER A 492 -4.20 16.82 4.68
N GLY A 493 -4.65 15.57 4.78
CA GLY A 493 -3.77 14.42 4.93
C GLY A 493 -4.44 13.10 4.54
N VAL A 494 -3.61 12.10 4.30
CA VAL A 494 -4.00 10.79 3.78
C VAL A 494 -3.03 9.71 4.28
N GLY A 495 -3.50 8.47 4.42
CA GLY A 495 -2.65 7.38 4.88
C GLY A 495 -3.33 6.01 4.87
N PHE A 496 -2.57 4.98 5.24
CA PHE A 496 -3.09 3.62 5.41
C PHE A 496 -2.17 2.77 6.30
N TRP A 497 -2.70 1.63 6.74
CA TRP A 497 -2.06 0.59 7.53
C TRP A 497 -1.77 -0.62 6.59
N SER A 498 -0.54 -0.91 6.18
CA SER A 498 0.75 -0.48 6.72
C SER A 498 1.87 -0.48 5.67
N TYR A 499 3.05 0.00 6.07
CA TYR A 499 4.25 -0.04 5.23
C TYR A 499 4.89 -1.44 5.16
N SER A 500 5.08 -2.10 6.30
CA SER A 500 5.95 -3.28 6.42
C SER A 500 5.41 -4.47 7.24
N ASP A 501 4.12 -4.51 7.57
CA ASP A 501 3.57 -5.58 8.42
C ASP A 501 3.50 -6.93 7.67
N THR A 502 4.46 -7.80 7.98
CA THR A 502 4.53 -9.20 7.52
C THR A 502 4.40 -10.20 8.67
N GLN A 503 4.06 -9.76 9.89
CA GLN A 503 4.10 -10.60 11.11
C GLN A 503 5.43 -11.33 11.36
N GLY A 504 6.54 -10.84 10.79
CA GLY A 504 7.86 -11.45 10.91
C GLY A 504 8.20 -12.50 9.85
N SER A 505 7.35 -12.70 8.84
CA SER A 505 7.63 -13.54 7.66
C SER A 505 8.07 -12.71 6.44
N SER A 506 8.21 -13.34 5.28
CA SER A 506 8.68 -12.70 4.05
C SER A 506 7.54 -11.95 3.37
N ALA A 507 7.78 -10.73 2.88
CA ALA A 507 6.75 -9.99 2.15
C ALA A 507 6.43 -10.60 0.77
N TRP A 508 7.24 -11.55 0.30
CA TRP A 508 7.12 -12.14 -1.04
C TRP A 508 5.97 -13.15 -1.18
N ASP A 509 5.41 -13.63 -0.07
CA ASP A 509 4.46 -14.75 -0.08
C ASP A 509 3.42 -14.65 1.03
N ASP A 510 2.15 -14.45 0.68
CA ASP A 510 1.06 -14.38 1.68
C ASP A 510 0.76 -15.72 2.38
N LEU A 511 1.34 -16.83 1.94
CA LEU A 511 1.08 -18.17 2.46
C LEU A 511 2.12 -18.63 3.50
N ASP A 512 3.00 -17.75 3.97
CA ASP A 512 4.07 -18.10 4.91
C ASP A 512 3.81 -17.64 6.36
N GLY A 513 2.73 -16.90 6.59
CA GLY A 513 2.33 -16.33 7.87
C GLY A 513 0.99 -16.84 8.43
N SER A 514 0.54 -16.26 9.54
CA SER A 514 -0.74 -16.60 10.17
C SER A 514 -1.95 -15.89 9.56
N ARG A 515 -1.69 -14.82 8.79
CA ARG A 515 -2.64 -14.08 7.96
C ARG A 515 -1.87 -13.49 6.76
N PRO A 516 -2.58 -12.99 5.73
CA PRO A 516 -1.94 -12.29 4.63
C PRO A 516 -1.16 -11.05 5.10
N ASP A 517 -0.14 -10.67 4.34
CA ASP A 517 0.67 -9.50 4.62
C ASP A 517 -0.09 -8.21 4.29
N TRP A 518 0.24 -7.15 5.03
CA TRP A 518 -0.21 -5.79 4.74
C TRP A 518 0.92 -4.90 4.23
N ALA A 519 2.14 -5.43 4.10
CA ALA A 519 3.28 -4.72 3.56
C ALA A 519 3.05 -4.25 2.11
N VAL A 520 3.54 -3.05 1.80
CA VAL A 520 3.54 -2.46 0.45
C VAL A 520 4.93 -2.40 -0.15
N VAL A 521 5.93 -2.93 0.53
CA VAL A 521 7.30 -3.08 0.04
C VAL A 521 7.79 -4.49 0.32
N TYR A 522 8.89 -4.86 -0.34
CA TYR A 522 9.50 -6.18 -0.22
C TYR A 522 10.94 -6.05 0.25
N GLU A 523 11.40 -7.05 1.01
CA GLU A 523 12.81 -7.18 1.35
C GLU A 523 13.64 -7.62 0.14
N GLY A 524 14.91 -7.19 0.11
CA GLY A 524 15.89 -7.52 -0.92
C GLY A 524 17.30 -7.11 -0.49
N GLN A 525 18.24 -7.05 -1.44
CA GLN A 525 19.54 -6.40 -1.19
C GLN A 525 19.36 -4.92 -0.83
N SER A 526 18.36 -4.31 -1.45
CA SER A 526 17.77 -3.03 -1.15
C SER A 526 16.26 -3.21 -0.93
N ILE A 527 15.59 -2.24 -0.33
CA ILE A 527 14.12 -2.20 -0.31
C ILE A 527 13.61 -2.22 -1.76
N ILE A 528 12.64 -3.09 -2.01
CA ILE A 528 11.99 -3.23 -3.31
C ILE A 528 10.59 -2.64 -3.19
N SER A 529 10.35 -1.56 -3.93
CA SER A 529 9.06 -0.89 -4.00
C SER A 529 8.00 -1.79 -4.66
N SER A 530 6.73 -1.41 -4.56
CA SER A 530 5.62 -2.06 -5.24
C SER A 530 4.83 -1.06 -6.09
N ARG A 531 4.02 -1.56 -7.01
CA ARG A 531 3.09 -0.69 -7.75
C ARG A 531 2.10 -0.01 -6.82
N ARG A 532 1.67 -0.70 -5.75
CA ARG A 532 0.80 -0.12 -4.70
C ARG A 532 1.48 1.07 -4.01
N TRP A 533 2.78 0.96 -3.73
CA TRP A 533 3.54 2.00 -3.04
C TRP A 533 3.87 3.20 -3.93
N GLU A 534 4.32 2.97 -5.16
CA GLU A 534 4.53 4.04 -6.14
C GLU A 534 3.20 4.75 -6.47
N ALA A 535 2.08 4.02 -6.53
CA ALA A 535 0.76 4.60 -6.73
C ALA A 535 0.36 5.55 -5.61
N PHE A 536 0.62 5.18 -4.34
CA PHE A 536 0.36 6.07 -3.21
C PHE A 536 1.21 7.34 -3.29
N SER A 537 2.51 7.20 -3.55
CA SER A 537 3.44 8.33 -3.69
C SER A 537 3.00 9.31 -4.79
N GLU A 538 2.67 8.81 -5.98
CA GLU A 538 2.15 9.66 -7.06
C GLU A 538 0.78 10.27 -6.73
N GLY A 539 -0.03 9.61 -5.90
CA GLY A 539 -1.25 10.19 -5.35
C GLY A 539 -0.96 11.44 -4.49
N LEU A 540 0.13 11.44 -3.71
CA LEU A 540 0.52 12.61 -2.92
C LEU A 540 0.97 13.77 -3.81
N GLU A 541 1.64 13.48 -4.93
CA GLU A 541 2.00 14.49 -5.94
C GLU A 541 0.75 15.03 -6.65
N ASP A 542 -0.21 14.16 -6.99
CA ASP A 542 -1.51 14.56 -7.51
C ASP A 542 -2.23 15.52 -6.51
N PHE A 543 -2.20 15.22 -5.21
CA PHE A 543 -2.79 16.08 -4.18
C PHE A 543 -2.14 17.47 -4.17
N ARG A 544 -0.80 17.52 -4.21
CA ARG A 544 -0.05 18.78 -4.27
C ARG A 544 -0.42 19.58 -5.50
N LEU A 545 -0.56 18.91 -6.65
CA LEU A 545 -0.93 19.54 -7.91
C LEU A 545 -2.33 20.15 -7.82
N LEU A 546 -3.30 19.41 -7.28
CA LEU A 546 -4.65 19.90 -7.01
C LEU A 546 -4.64 21.11 -6.06
N GLN A 547 -3.89 21.01 -4.96
CA GLN A 547 -3.79 22.09 -3.99
C GLN A 547 -3.18 23.35 -4.61
N ALA A 548 -2.12 23.22 -5.40
CA ALA A 548 -1.49 24.32 -6.11
C ALA A 548 -2.47 24.96 -7.11
N ALA A 549 -3.10 24.16 -7.97
CA ALA A 549 -4.04 24.65 -9.00
C ALA A 549 -5.18 25.50 -8.42
N PHE A 550 -5.78 25.05 -7.31
CA PHE A 550 -6.94 25.71 -6.72
C PHE A 550 -6.60 26.81 -5.71
N THR A 551 -5.36 26.88 -5.21
CA THR A 551 -4.94 27.98 -4.31
C THR A 551 -4.23 29.12 -5.03
N GLU A 552 -3.42 28.81 -6.04
CA GLU A 552 -2.64 29.83 -6.76
C GLU A 552 -3.44 30.46 -7.90
N ASN A 553 -4.28 29.67 -8.59
CA ASN A 553 -5.09 30.10 -9.74
C ASN A 553 -4.36 31.11 -10.64
N PRO A 554 -3.19 30.75 -11.20
CA PRO A 554 -2.29 31.72 -11.82
C PRO A 554 -2.91 32.45 -13.02
N ARG A 555 -3.88 31.83 -13.70
CA ARG A 555 -4.60 32.41 -14.84
C ARG A 555 -5.92 33.12 -14.48
N GLY A 556 -6.36 33.08 -13.22
CA GLY A 556 -7.61 33.73 -12.79
C GLY A 556 -8.91 33.10 -13.32
N LEU A 557 -8.85 31.88 -13.88
CA LEU A 557 -9.94 31.20 -14.60
C LEU A 557 -10.92 30.49 -13.66
N LYS A 558 -11.71 31.26 -12.92
CA LYS A 558 -12.61 30.74 -11.86
C LYS A 558 -13.66 29.75 -12.38
N SER A 559 -14.29 30.03 -13.52
CA SER A 559 -15.36 29.19 -14.07
C SER A 559 -14.83 27.85 -14.57
N GLU A 560 -13.65 27.84 -15.16
CA GLU A 560 -12.96 26.64 -15.65
C GLU A 560 -12.53 25.74 -14.49
N LEU A 561 -12.02 26.34 -13.41
CA LEU A 561 -11.68 25.62 -12.18
C LEU A 561 -12.91 25.01 -11.51
N GLU A 562 -14.05 25.69 -11.51
CA GLU A 562 -15.29 25.16 -10.95
C GLU A 562 -15.82 23.95 -11.75
N ASN A 563 -15.76 24.02 -13.08
CA ASN A 563 -16.10 22.87 -13.93
C ASN A 563 -15.12 21.71 -13.73
N LEU A 564 -13.83 22.01 -13.62
CA LEU A 564 -12.80 21.02 -13.33
C LEU A 564 -13.01 20.36 -11.96
N ARG A 565 -13.41 21.12 -10.93
CA ARG A 565 -13.72 20.57 -9.61
C ARG A 565 -14.80 19.49 -9.67
N LYS A 566 -15.87 19.71 -10.45
CA LYS A 566 -16.95 18.71 -10.63
C LYS A 566 -16.46 17.43 -11.31
N GLU A 567 -15.60 17.58 -12.32
CA GLU A 567 -14.98 16.42 -13.00
C GLU A 567 -14.04 15.65 -12.07
N ILE A 568 -13.29 16.36 -11.22
CA ILE A 568 -12.43 15.77 -10.19
C ILE A 568 -13.25 15.00 -9.16
N GLU A 569 -14.35 15.58 -8.68
CA GLU A 569 -15.27 14.92 -7.75
C GLU A 569 -15.83 13.63 -8.37
N GLN A 570 -16.30 13.68 -9.62
CA GLN A 570 -16.75 12.49 -10.32
C GLN A 570 -15.63 11.44 -10.42
N PHE A 571 -14.45 11.84 -10.89
CA PHE A 571 -13.30 10.96 -11.03
C PHE A 571 -12.89 10.30 -9.71
N ALA A 572 -12.82 11.05 -8.61
CA ALA A 572 -12.36 10.54 -7.32
C ALA A 572 -13.26 9.40 -6.80
N TRP A 573 -14.58 9.51 -7.03
CA TRP A 573 -15.59 8.63 -6.42
C TRP A 573 -16.11 7.51 -7.33
N THR A 574 -15.88 7.56 -8.65
CA THR A 574 -16.27 6.47 -9.56
C THR A 574 -15.07 5.63 -10.01
N PRO A 575 -15.21 4.31 -10.23
CA PRO A 575 -14.18 3.55 -10.93
C PRO A 575 -13.76 4.23 -12.24
N SER A 576 -12.46 4.33 -12.48
CA SER A 576 -11.91 5.08 -13.60
C SER A 576 -10.67 4.39 -14.15
N SER A 577 -10.17 4.89 -15.27
CA SER A 577 -8.96 4.39 -15.92
C SER A 577 -7.84 5.44 -15.95
N GLN A 578 -6.61 5.00 -16.20
CA GLN A 578 -5.46 5.90 -16.34
C GLN A 578 -5.63 6.97 -17.44
N PRO A 579 -6.23 6.69 -18.62
CA PRO A 579 -6.52 7.74 -19.60
C PRO A 579 -7.36 8.89 -19.07
N THR A 580 -8.35 8.60 -18.20
CA THR A 580 -9.17 9.65 -17.56
C THR A 580 -8.32 10.52 -16.63
N LEU A 581 -7.45 9.90 -15.83
CA LEU A 581 -6.49 10.64 -14.99
C LEU A 581 -5.58 11.53 -15.85
N GLN A 582 -4.98 10.99 -16.91
CA GLN A 582 -4.07 11.75 -17.77
C GLN A 582 -4.76 12.95 -18.41
N LYS A 583 -6.03 12.80 -18.82
CA LYS A 583 -6.83 13.92 -19.34
C LYS A 583 -7.03 15.01 -18.28
N LEU A 584 -7.34 14.63 -17.04
CA LEU A 584 -7.51 15.57 -15.92
C LEU A 584 -6.19 16.26 -15.57
N ARG A 585 -5.10 15.50 -15.42
CA ARG A 585 -3.76 16.04 -15.18
C ARG A 585 -3.36 17.02 -16.28
N LEU A 586 -3.49 16.66 -17.55
CA LEU A 586 -3.19 17.57 -18.67
C LEU A 586 -3.99 18.88 -18.58
N ARG A 587 -5.27 18.81 -18.23
CA ARG A 587 -6.11 19.99 -18.06
C ARG A 587 -5.65 20.85 -16.87
N ILE A 588 -5.32 20.24 -15.73
CA ILE A 588 -4.75 20.94 -14.57
C ILE A 588 -3.46 21.66 -14.98
N LEU A 589 -2.52 20.94 -15.61
CA LEU A 589 -1.24 21.49 -16.06
C LEU A 589 -1.41 22.65 -17.06
N THR A 590 -2.38 22.54 -17.96
CA THR A 590 -2.70 23.62 -18.93
C THR A 590 -3.19 24.88 -18.22
N LEU A 591 -3.97 24.73 -17.14
CA LEU A 591 -4.43 25.87 -16.34
C LEU A 591 -3.32 26.47 -15.46
N MET A 592 -2.29 25.68 -15.13
CA MET A 592 -1.18 26.09 -14.26
C MET A 592 0.03 26.65 -15.00
N ALA A 593 0.28 26.22 -16.23
CA ALA A 593 1.40 26.74 -17.02
C ALA A 593 1.18 28.24 -17.31
N PRO A 594 2.19 29.10 -17.16
CA PRO A 594 2.13 30.48 -17.64
C PRO A 594 1.99 30.51 -19.18
N ASP A 595 1.42 31.59 -19.72
CA ASP A 595 1.29 31.79 -21.17
C ASP A 595 2.64 31.93 -21.88
#